data_AF-A0A351Y8M5-F1
#
_entry.id   AF-A0A351Y8M5-F1
#
_cell.length_a   1.000
_cell.length_b   1.000
_cell.length_c   1.000
_cell.angle_alpha   90.00
_cell.angle_beta   90.00
_cell.angle_gamma   90.00
#
_symmetry.space_group_name_H-M   'P 1'
#
loop_
_entity.id
_entity.type
_entity.pdbx_description
1 polymer ?
#
loop_
_entity_poly.entity_id
_entity_poly.type
_entity_poly.pdbx_seq_one_letter_code
_entity_poly.pdbx_strand_id
1 'polypeptide(L)'
;MKENNNVILRVKDLRISFRTLSGKVQAVRNVSFNLQKGETLAVVGESGSGKSVTTRAAMGILAKNAIVESGEILYDGKDILQLSEWELHKIRGEKISMIFQDPLSSLNPIVRIGKQLTEAPVLKARSKRKESRLELKAIHQSLKQSIMEGNLLEEEKETRLFRLDEYLKAMKKASSMALPYEYASSFLNALIEDIEEALFALEHKLDEDLSLTILEIIKLTKKSFHPFLLEKDNEIQKILFRLEKKLYPLLLKRRLKKGRKEDFLLFEEELNALKIKAKLAYRKEKPDFFLLSLKKGGLIEKEALKKSDELKEEILLLLKDASLFSYEKSKKATLKATQILEKEREALHKT
;
A
#
# COMPACT_ATOMS: atom_id res chain seq x y z
N MET A 1 36.76 -21.92 -26.19
CA MET A 1 36.04 -22.09 -24.91
C MET A 1 34.76 -21.27 -24.99
N LYS A 2 33.58 -21.88 -25.01
CA LYS A 2 32.29 -21.17 -25.04
C LYS A 2 32.00 -20.67 -23.62
N GLU A 3 32.04 -19.37 -23.38
CA GLU A 3 31.60 -18.81 -22.10
C GLU A 3 30.14 -19.22 -21.83
N ASN A 4 29.90 -19.79 -20.64
CA ASN A 4 28.59 -20.18 -20.13
C ASN A 4 27.69 -18.93 -20.01
N ASN A 5 27.03 -18.54 -21.10
CA ASN A 5 26.25 -17.32 -21.18
C ASN A 5 24.83 -17.49 -20.64
N ASN A 6 24.73 -17.97 -19.39
CA ASN A 6 23.44 -18.22 -18.72
C ASN A 6 23.14 -17.20 -17.60
N VAL A 7 23.93 -16.13 -17.48
CA VAL A 7 23.70 -15.03 -16.51
C VAL A 7 22.59 -14.13 -17.02
N ILE A 8 21.49 -13.98 -16.26
CA ILE A 8 20.42 -13.02 -16.59
C ILE A 8 20.75 -11.62 -16.10
N LEU A 9 21.25 -11.54 -14.87
CA LEU A 9 21.42 -10.30 -14.15
C LEU A 9 22.84 -10.28 -13.58
N ARG A 10 23.57 -9.22 -13.88
CA ARG A 10 24.92 -9.00 -13.40
C ARG A 10 25.01 -7.61 -12.82
N VAL A 11 25.36 -7.53 -11.54
CA VAL A 11 25.67 -6.27 -10.84
C VAL A 11 27.19 -6.22 -10.68
N LYS A 12 27.83 -5.15 -11.13
CA LYS A 12 29.28 -4.94 -10.99
C LYS A 12 29.58 -3.63 -10.30
N ASP A 13 30.40 -3.71 -9.27
CA ASP A 13 31.05 -2.62 -8.55
C ASP A 13 30.09 -1.47 -8.20
N LEU A 14 28.86 -1.84 -7.85
CA LEU A 14 27.75 -0.91 -7.65
C LEU A 14 28.00 -0.08 -6.40
N ARG A 15 28.02 1.23 -6.55
CA ARG A 15 28.13 2.20 -5.45
C ARG A 15 27.02 3.24 -5.57
N ILE A 16 26.22 3.37 -4.52
CA ILE A 16 25.07 4.27 -4.49
C ILE A 16 25.10 5.08 -3.21
N SER A 17 25.00 6.39 -3.37
CA SER A 17 24.88 7.38 -2.29
C SER A 17 23.56 8.13 -2.38
N PHE A 18 23.13 8.76 -1.29
CA PHE A 18 21.98 9.67 -1.25
C PHE A 18 22.41 11.04 -0.76
N ARG A 19 21.83 12.08 -1.36
CA ARG A 19 21.91 13.44 -0.81
C ARG A 19 20.88 13.56 0.32
N THR A 20 21.35 13.93 1.51
CA THR A 20 20.53 14.22 2.69
C THR A 20 20.86 15.62 3.21
N LEU A 21 20.03 16.16 4.11
CA LEU A 21 20.28 17.47 4.74
C LEU A 21 21.60 17.48 5.55
N SER A 22 21.97 16.34 6.11
CA SER A 22 23.22 16.15 6.88
C SER A 22 24.42 15.79 6.00
N GLY A 23 24.28 15.86 4.67
CA GLY A 23 25.32 15.54 3.71
C GLY A 23 25.09 14.21 2.98
N LYS A 24 26.15 13.71 2.36
CA LYS A 24 26.12 12.53 1.50
C LYS A 24 26.20 11.25 2.33
N VAL A 25 25.23 10.35 2.16
CA VAL A 25 25.20 9.05 2.84
C VAL A 25 25.37 7.95 1.81
N GLN A 26 26.44 7.16 1.92
CA GLN A 26 26.69 6.01 1.04
C GLN A 26 25.92 4.79 1.53
N ALA A 27 24.90 4.39 0.78
CA ALA A 27 23.98 3.31 1.14
C ALA A 27 24.37 1.96 0.54
N VAL A 28 25.05 1.94 -0.61
CA VAL A 28 25.57 0.72 -1.25
C VAL A 28 27.06 0.90 -1.48
N ARG A 29 27.86 0.00 -0.91
CA ARG A 29 29.33 0.06 -0.92
C ARG A 29 29.88 -1.12 -1.71
N ASN A 30 30.09 -0.92 -3.01
CA ASN A 30 30.82 -1.85 -3.87
C ASN A 30 30.22 -3.27 -3.92
N VAL A 31 28.98 -3.38 -4.41
CA VAL A 31 28.28 -4.66 -4.54
C VAL A 31 28.49 -5.24 -5.93
N SER A 32 28.90 -6.51 -5.98
CA SER A 32 29.09 -7.29 -7.21
C SER A 32 28.51 -8.69 -7.06
N PHE A 33 27.61 -9.10 -7.97
CA PHE A 33 27.08 -10.46 -8.03
C PHE A 33 26.52 -10.80 -9.42
N ASN A 34 26.37 -12.10 -9.68
CA ASN A 34 25.71 -12.64 -10.86
C ASN A 34 24.51 -13.49 -10.44
N LEU A 35 23.46 -13.47 -11.26
CA LEU A 35 22.29 -14.33 -11.14
C LEU A 35 22.08 -15.06 -12.47
N GLN A 36 22.08 -16.38 -12.43
CA GLN A 36 21.84 -17.22 -13.61
C GLN A 36 20.36 -17.49 -13.87
N LYS A 37 20.00 -17.86 -15.10
CA LYS A 37 18.62 -18.25 -15.44
C LYS A 37 18.23 -19.47 -14.61
N GLY A 38 17.12 -19.35 -13.88
CA GLY A 38 16.61 -20.41 -12.99
C GLY A 38 17.29 -20.47 -11.62
N GLU A 39 18.22 -19.56 -11.33
CA GLU A 39 18.81 -19.42 -10.00
C GLU A 39 17.94 -18.50 -9.14
N THR A 40 17.91 -18.76 -7.83
CA THR A 40 17.32 -17.87 -6.82
C THR A 40 18.45 -17.31 -5.97
N LEU A 41 18.65 -16.00 -6.01
CA LEU A 41 19.63 -15.31 -5.18
C LEU A 41 18.93 -14.63 -4.00
N ALA A 42 19.32 -15.01 -2.80
CA ALA A 42 18.90 -14.35 -1.58
C ALA A 42 19.96 -13.34 -1.13
N VAL A 43 19.57 -12.08 -0.93
CA VAL A 43 20.43 -11.03 -0.36
C VAL A 43 20.01 -10.80 1.08
N VAL A 44 20.91 -11.12 2.02
CA VAL A 44 20.67 -11.04 3.47
C VAL A 44 21.60 -10.02 4.12
N GLY A 45 21.18 -9.45 5.25
CA GLY A 45 21.95 -8.46 6.01
C GLY A 45 21.06 -7.66 6.96
N GLU A 46 21.66 -6.79 7.76
CA GLU A 46 20.96 -5.97 8.77
C GLU A 46 20.10 -4.85 8.17
N SER A 47 19.21 -4.25 8.96
CA SER A 47 18.46 -3.08 8.51
C SER A 47 19.42 -1.96 8.09
N GLY A 48 19.14 -1.29 6.97
CA GLY A 48 20.01 -0.24 6.45
C GLY A 48 21.23 -0.69 5.65
N SER A 49 21.50 -2.00 5.51
CA SER A 49 22.67 -2.53 4.79
C SER A 49 22.64 -2.38 3.25
N GLY A 50 21.75 -1.54 2.71
CA GLY A 50 21.65 -1.28 1.26
C GLY A 50 20.85 -2.30 0.43
N LYS A 51 20.31 -3.40 1.02
CA LYS A 51 19.54 -4.43 0.28
C LYS A 51 18.43 -3.86 -0.59
N SER A 52 17.54 -3.07 0.01
CA SER A 52 16.41 -2.46 -0.70
C SER A 52 16.85 -1.43 -1.73
N VAL A 53 18.02 -0.80 -1.54
CA VAL A 53 18.59 0.14 -2.50
C VAL A 53 19.12 -0.62 -3.71
N THR A 54 19.86 -1.71 -3.51
CA THR A 54 20.37 -2.58 -4.57
C THR A 54 19.24 -3.18 -5.40
N THR A 55 18.17 -3.67 -4.78
CA THR A 55 17.02 -4.23 -5.53
C THR A 55 16.25 -3.16 -6.30
N ARG A 56 16.09 -1.95 -5.74
CA ARG A 56 15.49 -0.80 -6.46
C ARG A 56 16.36 -0.32 -7.61
N ALA A 57 17.69 -0.35 -7.45
CA ALA A 57 18.64 -0.05 -8.53
C ALA A 57 18.50 -1.06 -9.68
N ALA A 58 18.40 -2.36 -9.38
CA ALA A 58 18.19 -3.39 -10.39
C ALA A 58 16.83 -3.28 -11.12
N MET A 59 15.85 -2.65 -10.50
CA MET A 59 14.58 -2.28 -11.14
C MET A 59 14.63 -0.92 -11.86
N GLY A 60 15.68 -0.12 -11.68
CA GLY A 60 15.82 1.25 -12.17
C GLY A 60 14.92 2.28 -11.48
N ILE A 61 14.39 2.00 -10.29
CA ILE A 61 13.43 2.85 -9.56
C ILE A 61 14.05 3.53 -8.34
N LEU A 62 15.29 4.02 -8.50
CA LEU A 62 15.99 4.73 -7.44
C LEU A 62 15.28 6.05 -7.10
N ALA A 63 15.41 6.50 -5.85
CA ALA A 63 14.85 7.78 -5.44
C ALA A 63 15.58 8.93 -6.15
N LYS A 64 14.90 10.06 -6.35
CA LYS A 64 15.45 11.23 -7.07
C LYS A 64 16.74 11.80 -6.45
N ASN A 65 16.94 11.63 -5.15
CA ASN A 65 18.13 12.09 -4.43
C ASN A 65 19.26 11.04 -4.40
N ALA A 66 19.10 9.90 -5.07
CA ALA A 66 20.15 8.91 -5.23
C ALA A 66 21.21 9.40 -6.22
N ILE A 67 22.45 8.98 -5.98
CA ILE A 67 23.62 9.20 -6.82
C ILE A 67 24.23 7.83 -7.06
N VAL A 68 24.21 7.37 -8.32
CA VAL A 68 25.03 6.23 -8.75
C VAL A 68 26.45 6.75 -8.91
N GLU A 69 27.37 6.33 -8.04
CA GLU A 69 28.76 6.80 -8.08
C GLU A 69 29.58 6.01 -9.09
N SER A 70 29.33 4.70 -9.17
CA SER A 70 29.99 3.78 -10.08
C SER A 70 29.22 2.47 -10.20
N GLY A 71 29.62 1.67 -11.18
CA GLY A 71 29.09 0.34 -11.42
C GLY A 71 27.97 0.31 -12.45
N GLU A 72 27.58 -0.90 -12.82
CA GLU A 72 26.58 -1.18 -13.84
C GLU A 72 25.66 -2.32 -13.39
N ILE A 73 24.42 -2.33 -13.88
CA ILE A 73 23.48 -3.41 -13.65
C ILE A 73 22.99 -3.94 -15.00
N LEU A 74 23.60 -5.02 -15.46
CA LEU A 74 23.30 -5.63 -16.75
C LEU A 74 22.16 -6.65 -16.60
N TYR A 75 21.02 -6.36 -17.21
CA TYR A 75 19.94 -7.33 -17.43
C TYR A 75 19.93 -7.77 -18.90
N ASP A 76 20.15 -9.05 -19.15
CA ASP A 76 20.21 -9.64 -20.51
C ASP A 76 21.14 -8.83 -21.45
N GLY A 77 22.28 -8.40 -20.90
CA GLY A 77 23.30 -7.61 -21.59
C GLY A 77 23.05 -6.10 -21.67
N LYS A 78 21.93 -5.58 -21.16
CA LYS A 78 21.61 -4.14 -21.18
C LYS A 78 21.78 -3.51 -19.79
N ASP A 79 22.49 -2.40 -19.71
CA ASP A 79 22.67 -1.67 -18.44
C ASP A 79 21.41 -0.91 -18.05
N ILE A 80 20.70 -1.42 -17.05
CA ILE A 80 19.46 -0.86 -16.49
C ILE A 80 19.64 0.60 -16.06
N LEU A 81 20.83 0.98 -15.59
CA LEU A 81 21.09 2.34 -15.09
C LEU A 81 21.21 3.37 -16.22
N GLN A 82 21.41 2.93 -17.46
CA GLN A 82 21.57 3.79 -18.63
C GLN A 82 20.34 3.78 -19.56
N LEU A 83 19.38 2.89 -19.33
CA LEU A 83 18.17 2.82 -20.13
C LEU A 83 17.27 4.04 -19.89
N SER A 84 16.66 4.53 -20.97
CA SER A 84 15.58 5.52 -20.88
C SER A 84 14.35 4.95 -20.17
N GLU A 85 13.49 5.81 -19.61
CA GLU A 85 12.23 5.36 -18.98
C GLU A 85 11.33 4.59 -19.95
N TRP A 86 11.37 4.89 -21.25
CA TRP A 86 10.62 4.15 -22.26
C TRP A 86 11.16 2.73 -22.47
N GLU A 87 12.48 2.55 -22.47
CA GLU A 87 13.10 1.22 -22.54
C GLU A 87 12.86 0.41 -21.26
N LEU A 88 12.99 1.06 -20.10
CA LEU A 88 12.65 0.47 -18.80
C LEU A 88 11.18 0.05 -18.74
N HIS A 89 10.27 0.88 -19.26
CA HIS A 89 8.85 0.56 -19.34
C HIS A 89 8.58 -0.73 -20.12
N LYS A 90 9.31 -1.01 -21.19
CA LYS A 90 9.17 -2.26 -21.95
C LYS A 90 9.56 -3.48 -21.12
N ILE A 91 10.65 -3.38 -20.35
CA ILE A 91 11.20 -4.49 -19.56
C ILE A 91 10.38 -4.72 -18.27
N ARG A 92 10.05 -3.67 -17.52
CA ARG A 92 9.32 -3.75 -16.25
C ARG A 92 7.92 -4.33 -16.41
N GLY A 93 7.51 -5.26 -15.54
CA GLY A 93 6.20 -5.91 -15.61
C GLY A 93 6.04 -6.96 -16.71
N GLU A 94 7.01 -7.09 -17.62
CA GLU A 94 7.08 -8.22 -18.57
C GLU A 94 8.20 -9.20 -18.19
N LYS A 95 9.40 -8.65 -18.07
CA LYS A 95 10.64 -9.39 -17.94
C LYS A 95 11.18 -9.34 -16.52
N ILE A 96 10.97 -8.22 -15.85
CA ILE A 96 11.34 -8.00 -14.44
C ILE A 96 10.15 -7.41 -13.71
N SER A 97 9.78 -8.03 -12.58
CA SER A 97 8.69 -7.59 -11.71
C SER A 97 9.18 -7.57 -10.27
N MET A 98 8.60 -6.70 -9.46
CA MET A 98 8.94 -6.56 -8.05
C MET A 98 7.68 -6.64 -7.20
N ILE A 99 7.78 -7.35 -6.07
CA ILE A 99 6.83 -7.30 -4.96
C ILE A 99 7.49 -6.48 -3.86
N PHE A 100 6.87 -5.38 -3.44
CA PHE A 100 7.40 -4.51 -2.39
C PHE A 100 7.22 -5.14 -1.01
N GLN A 101 8.06 -4.72 -0.05
CA GLN A 101 8.04 -5.23 1.32
C GLN A 101 6.69 -5.01 2.02
N ASP A 102 6.04 -3.87 1.76
CA ASP A 102 4.64 -3.64 2.09
C ASP A 102 3.79 -3.66 0.81
N PRO A 103 3.30 -4.83 0.39
CA PRO A 103 2.51 -4.94 -0.83
C PRO A 103 1.15 -4.23 -0.71
N LEU A 104 0.62 -4.04 0.50
CA LEU A 104 -0.67 -3.37 0.70
C LEU A 104 -0.56 -1.88 0.36
N SER A 105 0.57 -1.24 0.68
CA SER A 105 0.85 0.15 0.29
C SER A 105 0.87 0.37 -1.23
N SER A 106 1.09 -0.69 -2.02
CA SER A 106 1.11 -0.63 -3.48
C SER A 106 -0.25 -0.81 -4.14
N LEU A 107 -1.27 -1.22 -3.37
CA LEU A 107 -2.64 -1.38 -3.86
C LEU A 107 -3.46 -0.14 -3.50
N ASN A 108 -4.16 0.40 -4.50
CA ASN A 108 -5.11 1.46 -4.27
C ASN A 108 -6.40 0.88 -3.66
N PRO A 109 -6.75 1.17 -2.39
CA PRO A 109 -7.92 0.59 -1.73
C PRO A 109 -9.23 0.97 -2.42
N ILE A 110 -9.25 2.09 -3.17
CA ILE A 110 -10.44 2.57 -3.86
C ILE A 110 -10.72 1.82 -5.18
N VAL A 111 -9.75 1.03 -5.66
CA VAL A 111 -9.84 0.29 -6.92
C VAL A 111 -10.00 -1.22 -6.65
N ARG A 112 -10.92 -1.87 -7.37
CA ARG A 112 -11.09 -3.33 -7.27
C ARG A 112 -9.78 -4.05 -7.61
N ILE A 113 -9.38 -5.02 -6.77
CA ILE A 113 -8.15 -5.83 -6.95
C ILE A 113 -8.06 -6.41 -8.35
N GLY A 114 -9.13 -7.02 -8.88
CA GLY A 114 -9.11 -7.57 -10.24
C GLY A 114 -8.82 -6.54 -11.35
N LYS A 115 -9.17 -5.27 -11.14
CA LYS A 115 -8.81 -4.18 -12.07
C LYS A 115 -7.31 -3.86 -11.94
N GLN A 116 -6.79 -3.76 -10.72
CA GLN A 116 -5.37 -3.48 -10.47
C GLN A 116 -4.46 -4.61 -10.98
N LEU A 117 -4.83 -5.87 -10.73
CA LEU A 117 -4.07 -7.04 -11.21
C LEU A 117 -4.08 -7.19 -12.74
N THR A 118 -5.11 -6.67 -13.42
CA THR A 118 -5.19 -6.70 -14.90
C THR A 118 -4.72 -5.40 -15.56
N GLU A 119 -4.36 -4.38 -14.77
CA GLU A 119 -4.01 -3.07 -15.30
C GLU A 119 -2.72 -3.11 -16.13
N ALA A 120 -1.67 -3.75 -15.63
CA ALA A 120 -0.39 -3.82 -16.35
C ALA A 120 -0.50 -4.53 -17.72
N PRO A 121 -1.13 -5.73 -17.85
CA PRO A 121 -1.35 -6.35 -19.16
C PRO A 121 -2.18 -5.48 -20.12
N VAL A 122 -3.21 -4.79 -19.62
CA VAL A 122 -4.10 -3.95 -20.42
C VAL A 122 -3.38 -2.67 -20.89
N LEU A 123 -2.63 -2.00 -20.02
CA LEU A 123 -1.88 -0.79 -20.37
C LEU A 123 -0.77 -1.08 -21.38
N LYS A 124 -0.20 -2.28 -21.35
CA LYS A 124 0.78 -2.75 -22.33
C LYS A 124 0.19 -3.30 -23.62
N ALA A 125 -1.13 -3.12 -23.84
CA ALA A 125 -1.86 -3.59 -25.01
C ALA A 125 -1.71 -5.10 -25.29
N ARG A 126 -1.46 -5.91 -24.25
CA ARG A 126 -1.24 -7.37 -24.42
C ARG A 126 -2.51 -8.17 -24.49
N SER A 127 -3.52 -7.73 -23.77
CA SER A 127 -4.81 -8.39 -23.75
C SER A 127 -5.90 -7.36 -23.60
N LYS A 128 -7.04 -7.65 -24.23
CA LYS A 128 -8.24 -6.83 -24.02
C LYS A 128 -8.69 -7.05 -22.58
N ARG A 129 -9.34 -6.05 -21.98
CA ARG A 129 -9.87 -6.13 -20.59
C ARG A 129 -10.65 -7.42 -20.28
N LYS A 130 -11.39 -7.96 -21.26
CA LYS A 130 -12.14 -9.22 -21.11
C LYS A 130 -11.21 -10.42 -20.98
N GLU A 131 -10.18 -10.49 -21.80
CA GLU A 131 -9.20 -11.57 -21.87
C GLU A 131 -8.31 -11.59 -20.62
N SER A 132 -7.76 -10.44 -20.20
CA SER A 132 -6.95 -10.37 -18.96
C SER A 132 -7.75 -10.81 -17.72
N ARG A 133 -9.07 -10.57 -17.71
CA ARG A 133 -9.95 -11.04 -16.63
C ARG A 133 -10.19 -12.55 -16.67
N LEU A 134 -10.23 -13.15 -17.86
CA LEU A 134 -10.35 -14.60 -18.00
C LEU A 134 -9.04 -15.29 -17.59
N GLU A 135 -7.90 -14.76 -18.02
CA GLU A 135 -6.57 -15.23 -17.59
C GLU A 135 -6.41 -15.13 -16.07
N LEU A 136 -6.76 -14.00 -15.47
CA LEU A 136 -6.70 -13.83 -14.02
C LEU A 136 -7.59 -14.86 -13.29
N LYS A 137 -8.79 -15.14 -13.81
CA LYS A 137 -9.66 -16.17 -13.25
C LYS A 137 -9.04 -17.57 -13.36
N ALA A 138 -8.42 -17.89 -14.50
CA ALA A 138 -7.74 -19.16 -14.72
C ALA A 138 -6.54 -19.33 -13.78
N ILE A 139 -5.70 -18.29 -13.62
CA ILE A 139 -4.58 -18.29 -12.67
C ILE A 139 -5.09 -18.45 -11.24
N HIS A 140 -6.15 -17.74 -10.85
CA HIS A 140 -6.76 -17.86 -9.53
C HIS A 140 -7.31 -19.28 -9.27
N GLN A 141 -7.91 -19.90 -10.29
CA GLN A 141 -8.39 -21.28 -10.21
C GLN A 141 -7.24 -22.28 -10.11
N SER A 142 -6.17 -22.10 -10.90
CA SER A 142 -4.97 -22.92 -10.84
C SER A 142 -4.27 -22.79 -9.49
N LEU A 143 -4.14 -21.57 -8.95
CA LEU A 143 -3.60 -21.34 -7.61
C LEU A 143 -4.43 -22.04 -6.54
N LYS A 144 -5.76 -21.92 -6.61
CA LYS A 144 -6.66 -22.67 -5.72
C LYS A 144 -6.40 -24.16 -5.81
N GLN A 145 -6.37 -24.72 -7.02
CA GLN A 145 -6.12 -26.14 -7.25
C GLN A 145 -4.74 -26.57 -6.72
N SER A 146 -3.69 -25.78 -6.94
CA SER A 146 -2.35 -26.06 -6.41
C SER A 146 -2.29 -26.01 -4.88
N ILE A 147 -3.07 -25.12 -4.25
CA ILE A 147 -3.26 -25.13 -2.79
C ILE A 147 -3.99 -26.41 -2.34
N MET A 148 -4.92 -26.94 -3.15
CA MET A 148 -5.64 -28.19 -2.84
C MET A 148 -4.78 -29.45 -3.01
N GLU A 149 -3.81 -29.43 -3.93
CA GLU A 149 -2.96 -30.58 -4.28
C GLU A 149 -1.74 -30.79 -3.36
N GLY A 150 -1.58 -30.00 -2.29
CA GLY A 150 -0.51 -30.20 -1.30
C GLY A 150 -0.54 -31.62 -0.67
N ASN A 151 0.59 -32.05 -0.09
CA ASN A 151 0.78 -33.37 0.56
C ASN A 151 -0.11 -33.55 1.80
N LEU A 152 -1.41 -33.69 1.62
CA LEU A 152 -2.40 -33.92 2.67
C LEU A 152 -3.22 -35.17 2.33
N LEU A 153 -3.62 -35.91 3.37
CA LEU A 153 -4.57 -37.01 3.24
C LEU A 153 -5.95 -36.47 2.83
N GLU A 154 -6.78 -37.25 2.12
CA GLU A 154 -8.05 -36.75 1.55
C GLU A 154 -9.03 -36.22 2.62
N GLU A 155 -9.10 -36.87 3.79
CA GLU A 155 -9.96 -36.44 4.91
C GLU A 155 -9.51 -35.10 5.53
N GLU A 156 -8.20 -34.84 5.54
CA GLU A 156 -7.63 -33.56 6.00
C GLU A 156 -7.86 -32.45 4.98
N LYS A 157 -7.90 -32.78 3.68
CA LYS A 157 -8.14 -31.82 2.59
C LYS A 157 -9.54 -31.21 2.69
N GLU A 158 -10.58 -32.02 2.90
CA GLU A 158 -11.97 -31.52 2.89
C GLU A 158 -12.25 -30.56 4.07
N THR A 159 -11.84 -30.94 5.28
CA THR A 159 -11.96 -30.10 6.48
C THR A 159 -11.19 -28.78 6.32
N ARG A 160 -9.98 -28.84 5.77
CA ARG A 160 -9.12 -27.68 5.56
C ARG A 160 -9.66 -26.76 4.47
N LEU A 161 -10.27 -27.31 3.41
CA LEU A 161 -10.96 -26.55 2.37
C LEU A 161 -12.17 -25.79 2.91
N PHE A 162 -12.96 -26.43 3.76
CA PHE A 162 -14.09 -25.79 4.41
C PHE A 162 -13.64 -24.57 5.23
N ARG A 163 -12.59 -24.72 6.04
CA ARG A 163 -12.04 -23.63 6.87
C ARG A 163 -11.42 -22.50 6.04
N LEU A 164 -10.71 -22.83 4.95
CA LEU A 164 -10.20 -21.83 4.01
C LEU A 164 -11.34 -21.03 3.35
N ASP A 165 -12.40 -21.71 2.90
CA ASP A 165 -13.57 -21.04 2.33
C ASP A 165 -14.27 -20.15 3.35
N GLU A 166 -14.40 -20.62 4.60
CA GLU A 166 -14.93 -19.83 5.71
C GLU A 166 -14.10 -18.56 5.96
N TYR A 167 -12.78 -18.67 6.02
CA TYR A 167 -11.91 -17.51 6.16
C TYR A 167 -12.02 -16.55 4.98
N LEU A 168 -12.03 -17.07 3.74
CA LEU A 168 -12.16 -16.23 2.55
C LEU A 168 -13.51 -15.50 2.53
N LYS A 169 -14.58 -16.14 2.98
CA LYS A 169 -15.90 -15.51 3.17
C LYS A 169 -15.84 -14.41 4.24
N ALA A 170 -15.20 -14.70 5.39
CA ALA A 170 -14.97 -13.72 6.45
C ALA A 170 -14.17 -12.52 5.95
N MET A 171 -13.02 -12.74 5.31
CA MET A 171 -12.19 -11.70 4.69
C MET A 171 -12.95 -10.86 3.67
N LYS A 172 -13.73 -11.49 2.79
CA LYS A 172 -14.52 -10.77 1.78
C LYS A 172 -15.54 -9.84 2.44
N LYS A 173 -16.23 -10.33 3.47
CA LYS A 173 -17.20 -9.54 4.23
C LYS A 173 -16.53 -8.44 5.04
N ALA A 174 -15.43 -8.75 5.73
CA ALA A 174 -14.60 -7.79 6.46
C ALA A 174 -14.17 -6.65 5.54
N SER A 175 -13.65 -6.98 4.35
CA SER A 175 -13.24 -6.01 3.33
C SER A 175 -14.40 -5.12 2.88
N SER A 176 -15.60 -5.69 2.70
CA SER A 176 -16.79 -4.92 2.32
C SER A 176 -17.27 -3.94 3.40
N MET A 177 -16.97 -4.22 4.67
CA MET A 177 -17.27 -3.33 5.80
C MET A 177 -16.15 -2.30 6.02
N ALA A 178 -14.89 -2.71 5.85
CA ALA A 178 -13.72 -1.87 6.02
C ALA A 178 -13.64 -0.78 4.93
N LEU A 179 -13.97 -1.12 3.68
CA LEU A 179 -13.79 -0.19 2.57
C LEU A 179 -14.60 1.13 2.74
N PRO A 180 -15.92 1.12 3.03
CA PRO A 180 -16.66 2.35 3.33
C PRO A 180 -16.08 3.15 4.52
N TYR A 181 -15.57 2.46 5.54
CA TYR A 181 -14.91 3.09 6.69
C TYR A 181 -13.63 3.84 6.25
N GLU A 182 -12.77 3.20 5.44
CA GLU A 182 -11.54 3.83 4.94
C GLU A 182 -11.82 5.05 4.08
N TYR A 183 -12.84 4.99 3.22
CA TYR A 183 -13.28 6.14 2.45
C TYR A 183 -13.71 7.29 3.37
N ALA A 184 -14.60 7.01 4.33
CA ALA A 184 -15.09 8.00 5.27
C ALA A 184 -13.94 8.59 6.10
N SER A 185 -12.99 7.76 6.54
CA SER A 185 -11.80 8.18 7.31
C SER A 185 -10.88 9.08 6.50
N SER A 186 -10.64 8.76 5.23
CA SER A 186 -9.85 9.61 4.33
C SER A 186 -10.51 10.98 4.12
N PHE A 187 -11.84 11.02 3.92
CA PHE A 187 -12.57 12.29 3.83
C PHE A 187 -12.58 13.06 5.15
N LEU A 188 -12.59 12.36 6.29
CA LEU A 188 -12.55 12.98 7.61
C LEU A 188 -11.19 13.62 7.89
N ASN A 189 -10.09 12.99 7.44
CA ASN A 189 -8.76 13.59 7.56
C ASN A 189 -8.66 14.88 6.72
N ALA A 190 -9.07 14.82 5.45
CA ALA A 190 -9.11 16.00 4.58
C ALA A 190 -10.02 17.11 5.14
N LEU A 191 -11.16 16.73 5.75
CA LEU A 191 -12.05 17.68 6.41
C LEU A 191 -11.35 18.44 7.55
N ILE A 192 -10.55 17.75 8.36
CA ILE A 192 -9.83 18.37 9.47
C ILE A 192 -8.81 19.37 8.94
N GLU A 193 -8.07 19.01 7.90
CA GLU A 193 -7.09 19.87 7.24
C GLU A 193 -7.75 21.14 6.67
N ASP A 194 -8.83 20.99 5.89
CA ASP A 194 -9.56 22.12 5.29
C ASP A 194 -10.16 23.06 6.34
N ILE A 195 -10.67 22.52 7.46
CA ILE A 195 -11.19 23.35 8.56
C ILE A 195 -10.06 24.14 9.23
N GLU A 196 -8.90 23.53 9.44
CA GLU A 196 -7.75 24.22 10.05
C GLU A 196 -7.23 25.34 9.16
N GLU A 197 -7.15 25.12 7.85
CA GLU A 197 -6.80 26.16 6.87
C GLU A 197 -7.82 27.31 6.87
N ALA A 198 -9.12 26.99 6.85
CA ALA A 198 -10.17 27.99 6.91
C ALA A 198 -10.11 28.85 8.19
N LEU A 199 -9.93 28.21 9.35
CA LEU A 199 -9.80 28.90 10.63
C LEU A 199 -8.56 29.79 10.67
N PHE A 200 -7.43 29.31 10.15
CA PHE A 200 -6.20 30.10 10.07
C PHE A 200 -6.40 31.37 9.24
N ALA A 201 -7.04 31.26 8.08
CA ALA A 201 -7.33 32.40 7.21
C ALA A 201 -8.26 33.43 7.87
N LEU A 202 -9.27 32.96 8.61
CA LEU A 202 -10.20 33.80 9.37
C LEU A 202 -9.49 34.56 10.50
N GLU A 203 -8.68 33.86 11.31
CA GLU A 203 -7.94 34.43 12.44
C GLU A 203 -6.94 35.52 11.99
N HIS A 204 -6.28 35.30 10.85
CA HIS A 204 -5.26 36.21 10.31
C HIS A 204 -5.82 37.26 9.35
N LYS A 205 -7.15 37.27 9.13
CA LYS A 205 -7.85 38.22 8.24
C LYS A 205 -7.25 38.28 6.83
N LEU A 206 -6.90 37.12 6.29
CA LEU A 206 -6.40 37.03 4.91
C LEU A 206 -7.52 37.45 3.94
N ASP A 207 -7.21 38.21 2.89
CA ASP A 207 -8.18 38.60 1.84
C ASP A 207 -8.38 37.44 0.84
N GLU A 208 -8.71 36.25 1.36
CA GLU A 208 -8.97 35.04 0.59
C GLU A 208 -10.48 34.77 0.45
N ASP A 209 -10.87 34.27 -0.72
CA ASP A 209 -12.25 33.85 -0.96
C ASP A 209 -12.49 32.44 -0.39
N LEU A 210 -13.04 32.39 0.83
CA LEU A 210 -13.35 31.14 1.54
C LEU A 210 -14.58 30.40 0.99
N SER A 211 -15.27 30.93 -0.03
CA SER A 211 -16.51 30.32 -0.55
C SER A 211 -16.30 28.87 -0.99
N LEU A 212 -15.22 28.60 -1.71
CA LEU A 212 -14.91 27.26 -2.20
C LEU A 212 -14.51 26.31 -1.06
N THR A 213 -13.69 26.79 -0.13
CA THR A 213 -13.23 26.02 1.04
C THR A 213 -14.41 25.60 1.91
N ILE A 214 -15.33 26.52 2.23
CA ILE A 214 -16.53 26.20 3.03
C ILE A 214 -17.43 25.20 2.31
N LEU A 215 -17.60 25.35 0.99
CA LEU A 215 -18.37 24.39 0.19
C LEU A 215 -17.75 22.98 0.24
N GLU A 216 -16.42 22.90 0.16
CA GLU A 216 -15.71 21.62 0.25
C GLU A 216 -15.80 21.02 1.66
N ILE A 217 -15.65 21.82 2.73
CA ILE A 217 -15.86 21.40 4.13
C ILE A 217 -17.25 20.77 4.31
N ILE A 218 -18.30 21.40 3.79
CA ILE A 218 -19.67 20.87 3.83
C ILE A 218 -19.75 19.51 3.11
N LYS A 219 -19.13 19.39 1.93
CA LYS A 219 -19.12 18.18 1.12
C LYS A 219 -18.32 17.05 1.77
N LEU A 220 -17.15 17.35 2.31
CA LEU A 220 -16.29 16.40 3.02
C LEU A 220 -16.97 15.89 4.30
N THR A 221 -17.62 16.77 5.06
CA THR A 221 -18.41 16.37 6.24
C THR A 221 -19.47 15.33 5.88
N LYS A 222 -20.25 15.58 4.81
CA LYS A 222 -21.29 14.64 4.35
C LYS A 222 -20.72 13.30 3.91
N LYS A 223 -19.54 13.29 3.30
CA LYS A 223 -18.84 12.08 2.85
C LYS A 223 -18.16 11.31 3.99
N SER A 224 -17.89 11.98 5.10
CA SER A 224 -17.24 11.40 6.27
C SER A 224 -18.19 10.59 7.16
N PHE A 225 -19.51 10.63 6.89
CA PHE A 225 -20.49 9.92 7.70
C PHE A 225 -20.33 8.40 7.60
N HIS A 226 -20.12 7.76 8.76
CA HIS A 226 -20.03 6.31 8.87
C HIS A 226 -20.33 5.84 10.32
N PRO A 227 -21.07 4.74 10.53
CA PRO A 227 -21.51 4.31 11.87
C PRO A 227 -20.38 4.09 12.88
N PHE A 228 -19.20 3.70 12.41
CA PHE A 228 -18.04 3.44 13.27
C PHE A 228 -17.04 4.61 13.34
N LEU A 229 -17.36 5.76 12.75
CA LEU A 229 -16.44 6.90 12.64
C LEU A 229 -17.18 8.19 13.05
N LEU A 230 -17.69 8.95 12.06
CA LEU A 230 -18.50 10.14 12.27
C LEU A 230 -19.98 9.79 12.08
N GLU A 231 -20.73 9.68 13.16
CA GLU A 231 -22.16 9.43 13.09
C GLU A 231 -22.91 10.69 12.68
N LYS A 232 -24.05 10.52 11.99
CA LYS A 232 -24.88 11.64 11.55
C LYS A 232 -25.79 12.11 12.68
N ASP A 233 -25.19 12.63 13.76
CA ASP A 233 -25.91 13.10 14.94
C ASP A 233 -26.68 14.43 14.69
N ASN A 234 -27.56 14.78 15.63
CA ASN A 234 -28.38 16.00 15.52
C ASN A 234 -27.54 17.29 15.57
N GLU A 235 -26.38 17.27 16.23
CA GLU A 235 -25.53 18.46 16.37
C GLU A 235 -24.78 18.76 15.08
N ILE A 236 -24.17 17.76 14.43
CA ILE A 236 -23.51 17.90 13.14
C ILE A 236 -24.52 18.33 12.07
N GLN A 237 -25.73 17.78 12.11
CA GLN A 237 -26.79 18.21 11.21
C GLN A 237 -27.17 19.68 11.40
N LYS A 238 -27.23 20.18 12.64
CA LYS A 238 -27.46 21.60 12.94
C LYS A 238 -26.30 22.48 12.45
N ILE A 239 -25.06 22.06 12.65
CA ILE A 239 -23.87 22.76 12.17
C ILE A 239 -23.91 22.87 10.63
N LEU A 240 -24.11 21.74 9.94
CA LEU A 240 -24.24 21.72 8.48
C LEU A 240 -25.39 22.60 7.98
N PHE A 241 -26.54 22.57 8.65
CA PHE A 241 -27.66 23.43 8.29
C PHE A 241 -27.31 24.92 8.42
N ARG A 242 -26.64 25.32 9.51
CA ARG A 242 -26.20 26.71 9.72
C ARG A 242 -25.17 27.14 8.67
N LEU A 243 -24.16 26.31 8.41
CA LEU A 243 -23.15 26.56 7.38
C LEU A 243 -23.80 26.68 5.99
N GLU A 244 -24.66 25.74 5.58
CA GLU A 244 -25.26 25.71 4.25
C GLU A 244 -26.32 26.79 4.00
N LYS A 245 -27.21 27.00 4.97
CA LYS A 245 -28.43 27.80 4.76
C LYS A 245 -28.33 29.22 5.29
N LYS A 246 -27.47 29.47 6.27
CA LYS A 246 -27.33 30.80 6.88
C LYS A 246 -26.03 31.47 6.47
N LEU A 247 -24.90 30.79 6.68
CA LEU A 247 -23.58 31.40 6.57
C LEU A 247 -23.05 31.42 5.12
N TYR A 248 -23.10 30.31 4.40
CA TYR A 248 -22.60 30.23 3.01
C TYR A 248 -23.23 31.26 2.05
N PRO A 249 -24.55 31.56 2.09
CA PRO A 249 -25.12 32.63 1.25
C PRO A 249 -24.55 34.03 1.52
N LEU A 250 -23.97 34.28 2.69
CA LEU A 250 -23.33 35.57 3.02
C LEU A 250 -21.98 35.72 2.29
N LEU A 251 -21.25 34.62 2.09
CA LEU A 251 -20.01 34.56 1.29
C LEU A 251 -20.28 34.94 -0.18
N LEU A 252 -21.30 34.33 -0.80
CA LEU A 252 -21.64 34.57 -2.21
C LEU A 252 -22.05 36.01 -2.50
N LYS A 253 -22.66 36.71 -1.56
CA LYS A 253 -23.09 38.11 -1.73
C LYS A 253 -21.94 39.12 -1.62
N ARG A 254 -20.68 38.66 -1.55
CA ARG A 254 -19.47 39.48 -1.27
C ARG A 254 -19.61 40.37 -0.04
N ARG A 255 -20.52 40.03 0.88
CA ARG A 255 -20.80 40.82 2.09
C ARG A 255 -19.64 40.77 3.08
N LEU A 256 -18.78 39.76 3.01
CA LEU A 256 -17.67 39.56 3.94
C LEU A 256 -16.46 40.47 3.69
N LYS A 257 -16.23 41.00 2.48
CA LYS A 257 -15.19 42.05 2.25
C LYS A 257 -15.51 43.38 2.97
N LYS A 258 -16.75 43.58 3.40
CA LYS A 258 -17.22 44.70 4.25
C LYS A 258 -18.05 44.21 5.45
N GLY A 259 -17.88 42.94 5.82
CA GLY A 259 -18.78 42.23 6.74
C GLY A 259 -18.62 42.71 8.18
N ARG A 260 -19.69 42.59 8.98
CA ARG A 260 -19.61 42.88 10.42
C ARG A 260 -18.72 41.80 11.06
N LYS A 261 -17.87 42.17 12.04
CA LYS A 261 -17.06 41.23 12.82
C LYS A 261 -17.87 40.03 13.34
N GLU A 262 -19.14 40.25 13.63
CA GLU A 262 -20.10 39.25 14.10
C GLU A 262 -20.28 38.09 13.11
N ASP A 263 -20.27 38.34 11.79
CA ASP A 263 -20.47 37.29 10.78
C ASP A 263 -19.25 36.34 10.73
N PHE A 264 -18.03 36.87 10.88
CA PHE A 264 -16.79 36.09 10.93
C PHE A 264 -16.73 35.20 12.18
N LEU A 265 -17.13 35.76 13.32
CA LEU A 265 -17.19 35.02 14.59
C LEU A 265 -18.12 33.80 14.50
N LEU A 266 -19.28 33.95 13.84
CA LEU A 266 -20.21 32.84 13.63
C LEU A 266 -19.61 31.72 12.75
N PHE A 267 -18.80 32.05 11.75
CA PHE A 267 -18.07 31.03 10.98
C PHE A 267 -17.04 30.30 11.84
N GLU A 268 -16.23 31.04 12.59
CA GLU A 268 -15.22 30.47 13.49
C GLU A 268 -15.85 29.52 14.53
N GLU A 269 -16.99 29.90 15.11
CA GLU A 269 -17.72 29.07 16.07
C GLU A 269 -18.20 27.75 15.45
N GLU A 270 -18.86 27.78 14.30
CA GLU A 270 -19.36 26.56 13.64
C GLU A 270 -18.20 25.66 13.15
N LEU A 271 -17.15 26.25 12.60
CA LEU A 271 -15.97 25.52 12.14
C LEU A 271 -15.20 24.88 13.31
N ASN A 272 -15.02 25.58 14.43
CA ASN A 272 -14.39 25.00 15.61
C ASN A 272 -15.24 23.87 16.22
N ALA A 273 -16.57 24.03 16.29
CA ALA A 273 -17.47 22.98 16.75
C ALA A 273 -17.36 21.72 15.87
N LEU A 274 -17.33 21.90 14.55
CA LEU A 274 -17.15 20.81 13.61
C LEU A 274 -15.76 20.15 13.74
N LYS A 275 -14.69 20.95 13.89
CA LYS A 275 -13.32 20.48 14.09
C LYS A 275 -13.22 19.55 15.29
N ILE A 276 -13.80 19.94 16.44
CA ILE A 276 -13.77 19.15 17.67
C ILE A 276 -14.41 17.79 17.43
N LYS A 277 -15.60 17.76 16.82
CA LYS A 277 -16.29 16.50 16.50
C LYS A 277 -15.52 15.64 15.51
N ALA A 278 -14.96 16.24 14.47
CA ALA A 278 -14.15 15.53 13.47
C ALA A 278 -12.90 14.89 14.11
N LYS A 279 -12.16 15.65 14.94
CA LYS A 279 -10.98 15.13 15.66
C LYS A 279 -11.33 14.03 16.66
N LEU A 280 -12.46 14.15 17.37
CA LEU A 280 -12.93 13.09 18.27
C LEU A 280 -13.30 11.82 17.50
N ALA A 281 -13.99 11.96 16.36
CA ALA A 281 -14.32 10.83 15.50
C ALA A 281 -13.06 10.16 14.92
N TYR A 282 -12.05 10.93 14.52
CA TYR A 282 -10.79 10.42 13.97
C TYR A 282 -9.93 9.68 15.00
N ARG A 283 -10.08 9.99 16.30
CA ARG A 283 -9.40 9.29 17.40
C ARG A 283 -10.08 7.98 17.82
N LYS A 284 -11.29 7.68 17.32
CA LYS A 284 -11.96 6.41 17.62
C LYS A 284 -11.13 5.25 17.09
N GLU A 285 -11.02 4.19 17.90
CA GLU A 285 -10.33 2.99 17.48
C GLU A 285 -11.05 2.36 16.28
N LYS A 286 -10.27 2.00 15.26
CA LYS A 286 -10.80 1.33 14.07
C LYS A 286 -11.34 -0.05 14.47
N PRO A 287 -12.59 -0.38 14.12
CA PRO A 287 -13.13 -1.70 14.43
C PRO A 287 -12.35 -2.82 13.75
N ASP A 288 -12.21 -3.95 14.43
CA ASP A 288 -11.78 -5.19 13.77
C ASP A 288 -12.91 -5.73 12.89
N PHE A 289 -12.89 -5.29 11.62
CA PHE A 289 -13.87 -5.73 10.63
C PHE A 289 -13.81 -7.22 10.34
N PHE A 290 -12.69 -7.89 10.60
CA PHE A 290 -12.58 -9.34 10.46
C PHE A 290 -13.37 -10.05 11.57
N LEU A 291 -13.18 -9.65 12.83
CA LEU A 291 -13.99 -10.17 13.94
C LEU A 291 -15.48 -9.85 13.76
N LEU A 292 -15.82 -8.62 13.34
CA LEU A 292 -17.21 -8.25 13.03
C LEU A 292 -17.81 -9.13 11.91
N SER A 293 -16.99 -9.57 10.96
CA SER A 293 -17.44 -10.46 9.88
C SER A 293 -17.85 -11.84 10.41
N LEU A 294 -17.19 -12.33 11.47
CA LEU A 294 -17.45 -13.61 12.12
C LEU A 294 -18.66 -13.58 13.08
N LYS A 295 -18.94 -12.42 13.71
CA LYS A 295 -20.03 -12.28 14.71
C LYS A 295 -21.46 -12.51 14.19
N LYS A 296 -21.70 -12.55 12.87
CA LYS A 296 -23.07 -12.58 12.29
C LYS A 296 -23.76 -13.96 12.31
N GLY A 297 -23.37 -14.83 13.24
CA GLY A 297 -24.04 -16.08 13.58
C GLY A 297 -24.48 -16.18 15.05
N GLY A 298 -24.52 -15.06 15.79
CA GLY A 298 -24.87 -15.07 17.22
C GLY A 298 -23.71 -15.38 18.17
N LEU A 299 -22.47 -15.45 17.65
CA LEU A 299 -21.28 -15.73 18.45
C LEU A 299 -20.96 -14.56 19.40
N ILE A 300 -20.74 -14.88 20.67
CA ILE A 300 -20.29 -13.92 21.69
C ILE A 300 -18.84 -13.50 21.34
N GLU A 301 -18.44 -12.29 21.70
CA GLU A 301 -17.13 -11.71 21.34
C GLU A 301 -15.93 -12.62 21.60
N LYS A 302 -15.95 -13.39 22.69
CA LYS A 302 -14.92 -14.38 23.03
C LYS A 302 -14.85 -15.54 22.03
N GLU A 303 -15.99 -16.01 21.53
CA GLU A 303 -16.06 -17.11 20.57
C GLU A 303 -15.62 -16.67 19.18
N ALA A 304 -15.96 -15.44 18.78
CA ALA A 304 -15.47 -14.85 17.53
C ALA A 304 -13.94 -14.66 17.55
N LEU A 305 -13.37 -14.29 18.70
CA LEU A 305 -11.92 -14.15 18.87
C LEU A 305 -11.21 -15.49 18.74
N LYS A 306 -11.66 -16.50 19.49
CA LYS A 306 -11.12 -17.87 19.41
C LYS A 306 -11.16 -18.41 17.98
N LYS A 307 -12.31 -18.25 17.31
CA LYS A 307 -12.49 -18.66 15.90
C LYS A 307 -11.58 -17.90 14.94
N SER A 308 -11.34 -16.60 15.19
CA SER A 308 -10.39 -15.82 14.40
C SER A 308 -8.98 -16.38 14.52
N ASP A 309 -8.55 -16.71 15.73
CA ASP A 309 -7.18 -17.19 15.99
C ASP A 309 -6.96 -18.57 15.38
N GLU A 310 -7.93 -19.49 15.53
CA GLU A 310 -7.93 -20.80 14.87
C GLU A 310 -7.80 -20.67 13.34
N LEU A 311 -8.62 -19.82 12.71
CA LEU A 311 -8.55 -19.60 11.26
C LEU A 311 -7.22 -18.96 10.80
N LYS A 312 -6.62 -18.08 11.61
CA LYS A 312 -5.33 -17.43 11.29
C LYS A 312 -4.18 -18.42 11.34
N GLU A 313 -4.10 -19.25 12.39
CA GLU A 313 -3.05 -20.26 12.54
C GLU A 313 -3.07 -21.26 11.38
N GLU A 314 -4.25 -21.73 11.02
CA GLU A 314 -4.42 -22.70 9.93
C GLU A 314 -4.05 -22.14 8.56
N ILE A 315 -4.33 -20.86 8.31
CA ILE A 315 -3.91 -20.21 7.08
C ILE A 315 -2.42 -20.00 7.05
N LEU A 316 -1.81 -19.67 8.19
CA LEU A 316 -0.36 -19.61 8.27
C LEU A 316 0.28 -20.96 7.93
N LEU A 317 -0.31 -22.06 8.43
CA LEU A 317 0.06 -23.43 8.04
C LEU A 317 -0.14 -23.68 6.54
N LEU A 318 -1.29 -23.29 5.97
CA LEU A 318 -1.57 -23.45 4.53
C LEU A 318 -0.58 -22.68 3.65
N LEU A 319 -0.23 -21.45 4.04
CA LEU A 319 0.72 -20.62 3.29
C LEU A 319 2.14 -21.20 3.38
N LYS A 320 2.53 -21.74 4.53
CA LYS A 320 3.80 -22.46 4.70
C LYS A 320 3.85 -23.69 3.80
N ASP A 321 2.80 -24.50 3.79
CA ASP A 321 2.71 -25.70 2.94
C ASP A 321 2.72 -25.30 1.46
N ALA A 322 1.87 -24.36 1.04
CA ALA A 322 1.78 -23.91 -0.36
C ALA A 322 3.08 -23.28 -0.89
N SER A 323 3.86 -22.62 -0.02
CA SER A 323 5.16 -22.05 -0.39
C SER A 323 6.20 -23.10 -0.78
N LEU A 324 6.10 -24.33 -0.23
CA LEU A 324 6.92 -25.47 -0.64
C LEU A 324 6.51 -26.02 -2.02
N PHE A 325 5.22 -25.99 -2.36
CA PHE A 325 4.68 -26.71 -3.53
C PHE A 325 4.91 -26.06 -4.91
N SER A 326 5.21 -24.75 -4.99
CA SER A 326 5.62 -24.14 -6.26
C SER A 326 7.13 -24.24 -6.54
N TYR A 327 7.93 -24.46 -5.50
CA TYR A 327 9.38 -24.41 -5.57
C TYR A 327 9.98 -25.77 -5.96
N GLU A 328 9.46 -26.87 -5.39
CA GLU A 328 9.94 -28.22 -5.75
C GLU A 328 9.54 -28.64 -7.16
N LYS A 329 8.35 -28.25 -7.65
CA LYS A 329 7.93 -28.52 -9.02
C LYS A 329 8.67 -27.67 -10.08
N SER A 330 9.32 -26.55 -9.71
CA SER A 330 9.89 -25.57 -10.69
C SER A 330 11.41 -25.62 -10.92
N LYS A 331 12.09 -26.72 -10.56
CA LYS A 331 13.53 -27.04 -10.79
C LYS A 331 14.49 -26.55 -9.69
N LYS A 332 15.32 -27.49 -9.25
CA LYS A 332 16.71 -27.36 -8.72
C LYS A 332 17.11 -25.93 -8.34
N ALA A 333 16.61 -25.46 -7.21
CA ALA A 333 17.15 -24.26 -6.60
C ALA A 333 18.41 -24.60 -5.80
N THR A 334 19.56 -24.16 -6.30
CA THR A 334 20.77 -24.05 -5.48
C THR A 334 20.73 -22.69 -4.78
N LEU A 335 20.34 -22.66 -3.51
CA LEU A 335 20.33 -21.43 -2.72
C LEU A 335 21.79 -21.04 -2.43
N LYS A 336 22.33 -20.03 -3.13
CA LYS A 336 23.62 -19.42 -2.78
C LYS A 336 23.39 -18.19 -1.93
N ALA A 337 23.51 -18.32 -0.62
CA ALA A 337 23.61 -17.18 0.28
C ALA A 337 25.02 -16.61 0.15
N THR A 338 25.17 -15.45 -0.48
CA THR A 338 26.44 -14.72 -0.50
C THR A 338 26.50 -13.85 0.76
N GLN A 339 27.27 -14.29 1.75
CA GLN A 339 27.52 -13.51 2.97
C GLN A 339 28.46 -12.33 2.63
N ILE A 340 27.89 -11.14 2.48
CA ILE A 340 28.66 -9.89 2.24
C ILE A 340 29.30 -9.36 3.55
N LEU A 341 29.24 -10.11 4.65
CA LEU A 341 29.74 -9.70 5.98
C LEU A 341 31.22 -10.02 6.26
N GLU A 342 31.91 -10.78 5.41
CA GLU A 342 33.34 -11.10 5.66
C GLU A 342 34.29 -9.94 5.32
N LYS A 343 33.92 -9.02 4.42
CA LYS A 343 34.76 -7.84 4.11
C LYS A 343 34.71 -6.74 5.17
N GLU A 344 33.68 -6.69 6.02
CA GLU A 344 33.63 -5.72 7.13
C GLU A 344 34.30 -6.25 8.39
N ARG A 345 34.37 -7.58 8.57
CA ARG A 345 35.02 -8.21 9.74
C ARG A 345 36.56 -8.18 9.65
N GLU A 346 37.13 -8.25 8.45
CA GLU A 346 38.59 -8.10 8.24
C GLU A 346 39.08 -6.65 8.37
N ALA A 347 38.20 -5.65 8.22
CA ALA A 347 38.54 -4.24 8.38
C ALA A 347 38.57 -3.79 9.86
N LEU A 348 37.97 -4.55 10.77
CA LEU A 348 37.92 -4.26 12.22
C LEU A 348 38.98 -5.01 13.05
N HIS A 349 39.74 -5.92 12.44
CA HIS A 349 40.86 -6.63 13.09
C HIS A 349 42.25 -6.19 12.61
N LYS A 350 42.33 -5.07 11.87
CA LYS A 350 43.59 -4.35 11.56
C LYS A 350 43.53 -2.91 12.06
N THR A 351 43.41 -2.79 13.37
CA THR A 351 43.88 -1.69 14.23
C THR A 351 44.42 -2.36 15.48
#